data_AF-A0A9W4NX20-F1
#
_entry.id   AF-A0A9W4NX20-F1
#
_cell.length_a   1.000
_cell.length_b   1.000
_cell.length_c   1.000
_cell.angle_alpha   90.00
_cell.angle_beta   90.00
_cell.angle_gamma   90.00
#
_symmetry.space_group_name_H-M   'P 1'
#
loop_
_entity.id
_entity.type
_entity.pdbx_description
1 polymer ?
#
loop_
_entity_poly.entity_id
_entity_poly.type
_entity_poly.pdbx_seq_one_letter_code
_entity_poly.pdbx_strand_id
1 'polypeptide(L)'
;MAHHRRIELQSPADFTYLYANTVALSRRQLDLHIPPSASEKETPDPMRERVRELVDEYIHKTFDTASASISINGIDSTSSQFPFPAAFTEPVEQVEYEQYDSELAARVTSLYAQLESLNTTVAQHRRDAPRRAAKEYAAQLKMMMQEDEDYENELANSRHEKEDESMEDQASKDGSRSSFDPAWRLEADLGTEEEQERWKSGDIAGVYEDTLRILLRLQGEGDAVEVGAGGEALATTVGKAERAGRAAEVVEDMMK
;
A
#
# COMPACT_ATOMS: atom_id res chain seq x y z
N MET A 1 -55.11 45.49 14.58
CA MET A 1 -53.93 44.70 14.14
C MET A 1 -54.17 43.26 14.58
N ALA A 2 -54.14 42.31 13.66
CA ALA A 2 -54.36 40.90 14.00
C ALA A 2 -53.17 40.41 14.82
N HIS A 3 -53.36 40.20 16.12
CA HIS A 3 -52.37 39.57 16.99
C HIS A 3 -52.38 38.07 16.68
N HIS A 4 -51.41 37.60 15.90
CA HIS A 4 -51.18 36.18 15.75
C HIS A 4 -50.47 35.64 17.00
N ARG A 5 -50.85 34.42 17.40
CA ARG A 5 -50.18 33.70 18.49
C ARG A 5 -48.75 33.40 18.08
N ARG A 6 -47.78 33.73 18.93
CA ARG A 6 -46.39 33.34 18.75
C ARG A 6 -46.21 31.84 19.04
N ILE A 7 -45.25 31.23 18.39
CA ILE A 7 -44.89 29.82 18.59
C ILE A 7 -43.94 29.79 19.80
N GLU A 8 -44.37 29.13 20.88
CA GLU A 8 -43.56 28.98 22.09
C GLU A 8 -42.70 27.72 22.00
N LEU A 9 -41.39 27.87 22.15
CA LEU A 9 -40.45 26.75 22.29
C LEU A 9 -40.05 26.59 23.77
N GLN A 10 -39.77 25.34 24.17
CA GLN A 10 -39.37 25.04 25.56
C GLN A 10 -37.92 25.47 25.81
N SER A 11 -37.07 25.34 24.79
CA SER A 11 -35.66 25.69 24.86
C SER A 11 -35.13 26.27 23.55
N PRO A 12 -34.02 27.03 23.59
CA PRO A 12 -33.29 27.44 22.39
C PRO A 12 -32.77 26.24 21.59
N ALA A 13 -32.43 25.14 22.27
CA ALA A 13 -31.96 23.92 21.64
C ALA A 13 -33.04 23.29 20.74
N ASP A 14 -34.33 23.47 21.05
CA ASP A 14 -35.43 22.99 20.20
C ASP A 14 -35.41 23.69 18.84
N PHE A 15 -35.09 24.99 18.81
CA PHE A 15 -35.04 25.77 17.58
C PHE A 15 -33.86 25.33 16.71
N THR A 16 -32.68 25.14 17.32
CA THR A 16 -31.50 24.59 16.66
C THR A 16 -31.76 23.16 16.15
N TYR A 17 -32.44 22.33 16.93
CA TYR A 17 -32.82 20.97 16.54
C TYR A 17 -33.74 20.95 15.32
N LEU A 18 -34.76 21.81 15.30
CA LEU A 18 -35.66 21.93 14.16
C LEU A 18 -34.90 22.31 12.89
N TYR A 19 -33.99 23.29 12.98
CA TYR A 19 -33.15 23.68 11.86
C TYR A 19 -32.25 22.53 11.39
N ALA A 20 -31.48 21.93 12.30
CA ALA A 20 -30.57 20.83 11.97
C ALA A 20 -31.32 19.63 11.36
N ASN A 21 -32.50 19.30 11.88
CA ASN A 21 -33.34 18.23 11.35
C ASN A 21 -33.86 18.57 9.94
N THR A 22 -34.27 19.83 9.68
CA THR A 22 -34.67 20.24 8.33
C THR A 22 -33.53 20.15 7.32
N VAL A 23 -32.31 20.54 7.70
CA VAL A 23 -31.12 20.41 6.86
C VAL A 23 -30.73 18.95 6.66
N ALA A 24 -30.82 18.11 7.68
CA ALA A 24 -30.56 16.67 7.55
C ALA A 24 -31.58 16.00 6.63
N LEU A 25 -32.86 16.35 6.77
CA LEU A 25 -33.93 15.83 5.93
C LEU A 25 -33.79 16.29 4.48
N SER A 26 -33.44 17.56 4.24
CA SER A 26 -33.22 18.08 2.89
C SER A 26 -32.07 17.35 2.20
N ARG A 27 -30.97 17.08 2.90
CA ARG A 27 -29.86 16.26 2.40
C ARG A 27 -30.31 14.85 2.02
N ARG A 28 -31.09 14.18 2.88
CA ARG A 28 -31.63 12.83 2.59
C ARG A 28 -32.55 12.83 1.36
N GLN A 29 -33.39 13.85 1.20
CA GLN A 29 -34.23 13.98 0.00
C GLN A 29 -33.41 14.23 -1.25
N LEU A 30 -32.40 15.09 -1.15
CA LEU A 30 -31.48 15.37 -2.25
C LEU A 30 -30.73 14.10 -2.66
N ASP A 31 -30.27 13.28 -1.70
CA ASP A 31 -29.62 12.00 -1.98
C ASP A 31 -30.56 10.96 -2.61
N LEU A 32 -31.86 10.98 -2.26
CA LEU A 32 -32.85 10.09 -2.87
C LEU A 32 -33.14 10.46 -4.34
N HIS A 33 -33.23 11.75 -4.64
CA HIS A 33 -33.64 12.24 -5.96
C HIS A 33 -32.46 12.51 -6.91
N ILE A 34 -31.28 12.77 -6.37
CA ILE A 34 -30.03 13.02 -7.11
C ILE A 34 -28.91 12.21 -6.42
N PRO A 35 -28.89 10.88 -6.61
CA PRO A 35 -27.99 10.02 -5.86
C PRO A 35 -26.53 10.27 -6.22
N PRO A 36 -25.59 10.19 -5.25
CA PRO A 36 -24.16 10.40 -5.48
C PRO A 36 -23.53 9.38 -6.44
N SER A 37 -24.20 8.25 -6.70
CA SER A 37 -23.77 7.24 -7.66
C SER A 37 -24.08 7.59 -9.12
N ALA A 38 -24.93 8.59 -9.37
CA ALA A 38 -25.24 9.05 -10.73
C ALA A 38 -24.15 9.97 -11.31
N SER A 39 -23.28 10.55 -10.46
CA SER A 39 -22.11 11.33 -10.88
C SER A 39 -20.87 10.45 -11.03
N GLU A 40 -19.99 10.80 -11.97
CA GLU A 40 -18.67 10.20 -12.09
C GLU A 40 -17.89 10.39 -10.77
N LYS A 41 -17.22 9.33 -10.30
CA LYS A 41 -16.65 9.22 -8.93
C LYS A 41 -15.65 10.31 -8.55
N GLU A 42 -15.13 11.07 -9.50
CA GLU A 42 -14.14 12.13 -9.27
C GLU A 42 -14.72 13.55 -9.19
N THR A 43 -15.93 13.79 -9.67
CA THR A 43 -16.48 15.16 -9.76
C THR A 43 -17.87 15.26 -9.15
N PRO A 44 -18.08 16.10 -8.11
CA PRO A 44 -19.40 16.41 -7.60
C PRO A 44 -20.30 16.98 -8.71
N ASP A 45 -21.54 16.48 -8.81
CA ASP A 45 -22.51 16.98 -9.78
C ASP A 45 -22.79 18.48 -9.53
N PRO A 46 -22.52 19.38 -10.50
CA PRO A 46 -22.74 20.82 -10.35
C PRO A 46 -24.21 21.17 -10.11
N MET A 47 -25.15 20.38 -10.65
CA MET A 47 -26.57 20.59 -10.42
C MET A 47 -26.94 20.24 -8.97
N ARG A 48 -26.41 19.13 -8.46
CA ARG A 48 -26.61 18.69 -7.07
C ARG A 48 -26.13 19.74 -6.08
N GLU A 49 -24.92 20.28 -6.29
CA GLU A 49 -24.37 21.31 -5.42
C GLU A 49 -25.19 22.60 -5.48
N ARG A 50 -25.62 23.00 -6.69
CA ARG A 50 -26.46 24.20 -6.84
C ARG A 50 -27.82 24.06 -6.15
N VAL A 51 -28.46 22.90 -6.24
CA VAL A 51 -29.72 22.63 -5.55
C VAL A 51 -29.52 22.66 -4.04
N ARG A 52 -28.42 22.07 -3.56
CA ARG A 52 -28.06 22.11 -2.14
C ARG A 52 -27.92 23.53 -1.63
N GLU A 53 -27.15 24.37 -2.32
CA GLU A 53 -26.98 25.79 -1.98
C GLU A 53 -28.33 26.53 -1.88
N LEU A 54 -29.19 26.36 -2.89
CA LEU A 54 -30.50 27.03 -2.93
C LEU A 54 -31.43 26.57 -1.80
N VAL A 55 -31.38 25.29 -1.45
CA VAL A 55 -32.18 24.74 -0.36
C VAL A 55 -31.66 25.22 0.99
N ASP A 56 -30.34 25.22 1.20
CA ASP A 56 -29.72 25.72 2.42
C ASP A 56 -30.02 27.23 2.61
N GLU A 57 -29.93 28.03 1.54
CA GLU A 57 -30.32 29.45 1.53
C GLU A 57 -31.82 29.63 1.86
N TYR A 58 -32.69 28.81 1.26
CA TYR A 58 -34.13 28.86 1.51
C TYR A 58 -34.48 28.51 2.95
N ILE A 59 -33.85 27.47 3.51
CA ILE A 59 -34.02 27.06 4.91
C ILE A 59 -33.57 28.21 5.82
N HIS A 60 -32.38 28.78 5.59
CA HIS A 60 -31.89 29.92 6.36
C HIS A 60 -32.87 31.10 6.35
N LYS A 61 -33.32 31.52 5.17
CA LYS A 61 -34.27 32.64 5.03
C LYS A 61 -35.61 32.36 5.71
N THR A 62 -36.07 31.11 5.68
CA THR A 62 -37.31 30.69 6.32
C THR A 62 -37.20 30.78 7.84
N PHE A 63 -36.12 30.26 8.42
CA PHE A 63 -35.89 30.33 9.86
C PHE A 63 -35.61 31.75 10.34
N ASP A 64 -34.92 32.56 9.54
CA ASP A 64 -34.70 33.98 9.81
C ASP A 64 -36.03 34.76 9.84
N THR A 65 -36.88 34.56 8.84
CA THR A 65 -38.21 35.20 8.79
C THR A 65 -39.12 34.69 9.92
N ALA A 66 -39.05 33.38 10.22
CA ALA A 66 -39.86 32.76 11.27
C ALA A 66 -39.41 33.17 12.68
N SER A 67 -38.13 33.55 12.86
CA SER A 67 -37.56 33.89 14.17
C SER A 67 -38.43 34.91 14.92
N ALA A 68 -38.86 36.00 14.27
CA ALA A 68 -39.68 37.05 14.85
C ALA A 68 -41.09 36.59 15.33
N SER A 69 -41.54 35.42 14.89
CA SER A 69 -42.82 34.81 15.30
C SER A 69 -42.67 33.74 16.38
N ILE A 70 -41.45 33.48 16.85
CA ILE A 70 -41.11 32.44 17.82
C ILE A 70 -40.65 33.11 19.13
N SER A 71 -41.20 32.64 20.25
CA SER A 71 -40.79 33.01 21.60
C SER A 71 -40.27 31.77 22.33
N ILE A 72 -39.29 31.96 23.21
CA ILE A 72 -38.72 30.91 24.05
C ILE A 72 -38.99 31.29 25.50
N ASN A 73 -39.89 30.57 26.18
CA ASN A 73 -40.29 30.88 27.56
C ASN A 73 -40.66 32.37 27.78
N GLY A 74 -41.34 32.99 26.81
CA GLY A 74 -41.73 34.41 26.87
C GLY A 74 -40.62 35.42 26.56
N ILE A 75 -39.41 34.98 26.24
CA ILE A 75 -38.32 35.81 25.73
C ILE A 75 -38.37 35.82 24.20
N ASP A 76 -38.25 37.00 23.59
CA ASP A 76 -38.23 37.15 22.14
C ASP A 76 -36.89 36.67 21.56
N SER A 77 -36.95 36.03 20.39
CA SER A 77 -35.79 35.57 19.62
C SER A 77 -34.87 36.71 19.15
N THR A 78 -35.36 37.95 19.19
CA THR A 78 -34.59 39.18 18.91
C THR A 78 -33.75 39.68 20.09
N SER A 79 -33.90 39.04 21.26
CA SER A 79 -33.16 39.43 22.47
C SER A 79 -31.67 39.09 22.35
N SER A 80 -30.81 39.95 22.91
CA SER A 80 -29.35 39.76 22.92
C SER A 80 -28.89 38.47 23.63
N GLN A 81 -29.79 37.84 24.40
CA GLN A 81 -29.56 36.58 25.09
C GLN A 81 -29.48 35.40 24.09
N PHE A 82 -30.08 35.54 22.90
CA PHE A 82 -30.14 34.53 21.85
C PHE A 82 -29.95 35.17 20.47
N PRO A 83 -28.71 35.57 20.11
CA PRO A 83 -28.45 36.14 18.80
C PRO A 83 -28.68 35.08 17.71
N PHE A 84 -29.85 35.11 17.08
CA PHE A 84 -30.01 34.64 15.72
C PHE A 84 -29.19 35.57 14.81
N PRO A 85 -28.30 35.10 13.92
CA PRO A 85 -28.05 33.72 13.46
C PRO A 85 -26.88 32.98 14.15
N ALA A 86 -26.22 33.55 15.15
CA ALA A 86 -25.00 33.00 15.75
C ALA A 86 -25.19 31.59 16.33
N ALA A 87 -26.36 31.30 16.91
CA ALA A 87 -26.70 29.97 17.44
C ALA A 87 -26.80 28.86 16.35
N PHE A 88 -26.81 29.22 15.07
CA PHE A 88 -26.86 28.29 13.93
C PHE A 88 -25.51 28.09 13.25
N THR A 89 -24.63 29.09 13.36
CA THR A 89 -23.30 29.09 12.75
C THR A 89 -22.21 28.66 13.71
N GLU A 90 -22.48 28.69 15.03
CA GLU A 90 -21.58 28.09 16.01
C GLU A 90 -21.59 26.57 15.79
N PRO A 91 -20.42 25.94 15.57
CA PRO A 91 -20.32 24.49 15.58
C PRO A 91 -20.55 24.06 17.02
N VAL A 92 -21.82 23.87 17.38
CA VAL A 92 -22.14 23.20 18.62
C VAL A 92 -21.61 21.78 18.43
N GLU A 93 -20.50 21.45 19.11
CA GLU A 93 -20.08 20.06 19.36
C GLU A 93 -21.21 19.39 20.15
N GLN A 94 -22.35 19.16 19.51
CA GLN A 94 -23.31 18.20 19.97
C GLN A 94 -22.59 16.88 19.76
N VAL A 95 -22.11 16.30 20.87
CA VAL A 95 -21.67 14.91 20.90
C VAL A 95 -22.92 14.10 20.56
N GLU A 96 -23.15 13.91 19.26
CA GLU A 96 -24.19 13.07 18.74
C GLU A 96 -23.85 11.66 19.20
N TYR A 97 -24.50 11.24 20.29
CA TYR A 97 -24.41 9.86 20.74
C TYR A 97 -25.22 9.02 19.77
N GLU A 98 -24.53 8.49 18.76
CA GLU A 98 -25.07 7.39 17.99
C GLU A 98 -25.43 6.23 18.93
N GLN A 99 -26.51 5.55 18.62
CA GLN A 99 -26.91 4.39 19.40
C GLN A 99 -25.85 3.30 19.23
N TYR A 100 -25.46 2.68 20.33
CA TYR A 100 -24.47 1.61 20.31
C TYR A 100 -24.99 0.42 19.49
N ASP A 101 -24.41 0.22 18.31
CA ASP A 101 -24.67 -0.94 17.47
C ASP A 101 -23.91 -2.16 18.00
N SER A 102 -24.67 -3.08 18.61
CA SER A 102 -24.12 -4.31 19.20
C SER A 102 -23.61 -5.29 18.14
N GLU A 103 -24.15 -5.28 16.92
CA GLU A 103 -23.70 -6.14 15.83
C GLU A 103 -22.35 -5.67 15.28
N LEU A 104 -22.22 -4.35 15.09
CA LEU A 104 -20.95 -3.75 14.67
C LEU A 104 -19.86 -3.99 15.72
N ALA A 105 -20.19 -3.81 17.00
CA ALA A 105 -19.25 -4.11 18.09
C ALA A 105 -18.86 -5.59 18.15
N ALA A 106 -19.81 -6.52 17.96
CA ALA A 106 -19.52 -7.95 17.89
C ALA A 106 -18.59 -8.28 16.70
N ARG A 107 -18.79 -7.62 15.55
CA ARG A 107 -17.90 -7.77 14.40
C ARG A 107 -16.49 -7.25 14.68
N VAL A 108 -16.38 -6.06 15.26
CA VAL A 108 -15.09 -5.46 15.62
C VAL A 108 -14.34 -6.35 16.60
N THR A 109 -14.99 -6.85 17.65
CA THR A 109 -14.35 -7.77 18.61
C THR A 109 -13.90 -9.08 17.94
N SER A 110 -14.70 -9.63 17.02
CA SER A 110 -14.32 -10.82 16.26
C SER A 110 -13.09 -10.58 15.35
N LEU A 111 -13.01 -9.41 14.71
CA LEU A 111 -11.88 -9.02 13.86
C LEU A 111 -10.61 -8.81 14.68
N TYR A 112 -10.73 -8.22 15.87
CA TYR A 112 -9.59 -8.10 16.79
C TYR A 112 -9.08 -9.46 17.27
N ALA A 113 -9.97 -10.40 17.60
CA ALA A 113 -9.58 -11.76 17.94
C ALA A 113 -8.89 -12.48 16.77
N GLN A 114 -9.40 -12.29 15.55
CA GLN A 114 -8.76 -12.82 14.34
C GLN A 114 -7.37 -12.21 14.13
N LEU A 115 -7.23 -10.89 14.28
CA LEU A 115 -5.96 -10.18 14.15
C LEU A 115 -4.95 -10.68 15.18
N GLU A 116 -5.35 -10.85 16.44
CA GLU A 116 -4.49 -11.39 17.48
C GLU A 116 -4.06 -12.83 17.16
N SER A 117 -4.99 -13.69 16.75
CA SER A 117 -4.68 -15.07 16.38
C SER A 117 -3.70 -15.12 15.19
N LEU A 118 -3.92 -14.29 14.17
CA LEU A 118 -3.05 -14.23 12.99
C LEU A 118 -1.67 -13.68 13.35
N ASN A 119 -1.60 -12.67 14.23
CA ASN A 119 -0.33 -12.16 14.70
C ASN A 119 0.47 -13.24 15.45
N THR A 120 -0.18 -14.06 16.29
CA THR A 120 0.48 -15.19 16.96
C THR A 120 0.96 -16.26 15.99
N THR A 121 0.16 -16.62 14.98
CA THR A 121 0.56 -17.62 13.97
C THR A 121 1.68 -17.12 13.07
N VAL A 122 1.68 -15.85 12.67
CA VAL A 122 2.79 -15.24 11.92
C VAL A 122 4.06 -15.24 12.76
N ALA A 123 3.98 -14.89 14.05
CA ALA A 123 5.13 -14.97 14.96
C ALA A 123 5.68 -16.40 15.08
N GLN A 124 4.80 -17.40 15.19
CA GLN A 124 5.18 -18.83 15.17
C GLN A 124 5.83 -19.22 13.85
N HIS A 125 5.25 -18.82 12.71
CA HIS A 125 5.81 -19.09 11.39
C HIS A 125 7.20 -18.47 11.22
N ARG A 126 7.42 -17.23 11.66
CA ARG A 126 8.75 -16.59 11.61
C ARG A 126 9.78 -17.31 12.46
N ARG A 127 9.36 -17.95 13.55
CA ARG A 127 10.25 -18.74 14.43
C ARG A 127 10.54 -20.14 13.88
N ASP A 128 9.51 -20.83 13.39
CA ASP A 128 9.58 -22.26 13.09
C ASP A 128 9.84 -22.57 11.62
N ALA A 129 9.35 -21.74 10.69
CA ALA A 129 9.52 -21.99 9.25
C ALA A 129 10.99 -21.99 8.82
N PRO A 130 11.86 -21.05 9.24
CA PRO A 130 13.28 -21.09 8.86
C PRO A 130 13.99 -22.33 9.40
N ARG A 131 13.69 -22.73 10.65
CA ARG A 131 14.28 -23.92 11.29
C ARG A 131 13.83 -25.20 10.61
N ARG A 132 12.56 -25.28 10.23
CA ARG A 132 11.99 -26.44 9.53
C ARG A 132 12.60 -26.58 8.13
N ALA A 133 12.62 -25.50 7.36
CA ALA A 133 13.23 -25.47 6.03
C ALA A 133 14.72 -25.88 6.10
N ALA A 134 15.49 -25.30 7.02
CA ALA A 134 16.90 -25.66 7.20
C ALA A 134 17.09 -27.15 7.57
N LYS A 135 16.21 -27.71 8.42
CA LYS A 135 16.25 -29.13 8.78
C LYS A 135 15.94 -30.04 7.58
N GLU A 136 14.97 -29.67 6.76
CA GLU A 136 14.61 -30.41 5.55
C GLU A 136 15.74 -30.39 4.53
N TYR A 137 16.34 -29.22 4.27
CA TYR A 137 17.52 -29.12 3.39
C TYR A 137 18.72 -29.89 3.93
N ALA A 138 19.00 -29.81 5.24
CA ALA A 138 20.07 -30.58 5.85
C ALA A 138 19.83 -32.09 5.75
N ALA A 139 18.58 -32.55 5.88
CA ALA A 139 18.23 -33.95 5.71
C ALA A 139 18.41 -34.41 4.26
N GLN A 140 17.99 -33.60 3.29
CA GLN A 140 18.15 -33.89 1.87
C GLN A 140 19.62 -33.92 1.46
N LEU A 141 20.43 -32.95 1.91
CA LEU A 141 21.86 -32.93 1.66
C LEU A 141 22.55 -34.15 2.26
N LYS A 142 22.15 -34.55 3.47
CA LYS A 142 22.69 -35.76 4.10
C LYS A 142 22.35 -37.03 3.31
N MET A 143 21.16 -37.11 2.71
CA MET A 143 20.79 -38.22 1.84
C MET A 143 21.66 -38.25 0.58
N MET A 144 21.86 -37.12 -0.09
CA MET A 144 22.73 -37.03 -1.28
C MET A 144 24.18 -37.41 -0.97
N MET A 145 24.75 -36.91 0.13
CA MET A 145 26.11 -37.27 0.55
C MET A 145 26.26 -38.77 0.84
N GLN A 146 25.24 -39.37 1.44
CA GLN A 146 25.25 -40.81 1.71
C GLN A 146 25.15 -41.63 0.41
N GLU A 147 24.32 -41.20 -0.55
CA GLU A 147 24.26 -41.82 -1.88
C GLU A 147 25.59 -41.72 -2.63
N ASP A 148 26.27 -40.57 -2.55
CA ASP A 148 27.61 -40.37 -3.14
C ASP A 148 28.67 -41.26 -2.44
N GLU A 149 28.67 -41.35 -1.10
CA GLU A 149 29.56 -42.22 -0.33
C GLU A 149 29.35 -43.71 -0.67
N ASP A 150 28.10 -44.13 -0.81
CA ASP A 150 27.75 -45.50 -1.21
C ASP A 150 28.24 -45.79 -2.65
N TYR A 151 28.06 -44.85 -3.58
CA TYR A 151 28.55 -44.96 -4.96
C TYR A 151 30.08 -45.02 -5.05
N GLU A 152 30.80 -44.18 -4.29
CA GLU A 152 32.26 -44.22 -4.22
C GLU A 152 32.77 -45.55 -3.66
N ASN A 153 32.12 -46.09 -2.62
CA ASN A 153 32.46 -47.41 -2.07
C ASN A 153 32.22 -48.55 -3.08
N GLU A 154 31.10 -48.52 -3.82
CA GLU A 154 30.84 -49.48 -4.89
C GLU A 154 31.90 -49.42 -6.00
N LEU A 155 32.31 -48.20 -6.40
CA LEU A 155 33.35 -47.99 -7.39
C LEU A 155 34.73 -48.46 -6.89
N ALA A 156 35.05 -48.19 -5.62
CA ALA A 156 36.30 -48.62 -4.98
C ALA A 156 36.38 -50.15 -4.89
N ASN A 157 35.30 -50.82 -4.48
CA ASN A 157 35.22 -52.29 -4.47
C ASN A 157 35.37 -52.86 -5.89
N SER A 158 34.67 -52.29 -6.88
CA SER A 158 34.78 -52.69 -8.29
C SER A 158 36.18 -52.49 -8.87
N ARG A 159 36.92 -51.49 -8.39
CA ARG A 159 38.30 -51.22 -8.80
C ARG A 159 39.28 -52.20 -8.14
N HIS A 160 39.06 -52.56 -6.88
CA HIS A 160 39.87 -53.57 -6.18
C HIS A 160 39.70 -54.95 -6.82
N GLU A 161 38.49 -55.32 -7.23
CA GLU A 161 38.22 -56.56 -7.97
C GLU A 161 38.91 -56.60 -9.35
N LYS A 162 39.02 -55.46 -10.05
CA LYS A 162 39.71 -55.38 -11.36
C LYS A 162 41.23 -55.31 -11.26
N GLU A 163 41.78 -54.76 -10.18
CA GLU A 163 43.23 -54.70 -9.94
C GLU A 163 43.80 -56.07 -9.54
N ASP A 164 43.00 -56.97 -8.96
CA ASP A 164 43.39 -58.38 -8.71
C ASP A 164 43.32 -59.29 -9.96
N GLU A 165 42.57 -58.91 -11.00
CA GLU A 165 42.45 -59.67 -12.26
C GLU A 165 43.42 -59.24 -13.38
N SER A 166 44.25 -58.20 -13.18
CA SER A 166 45.11 -57.66 -14.25
C SER A 166 46.59 -57.48 -13.85
N MET A 167 47.30 -58.62 -13.70
CA MET A 167 48.77 -58.69 -13.85
C MET A 167 49.15 -59.48 -15.12
N GLU A 168 48.83 -58.96 -16.30
CA GLU A 168 49.54 -59.20 -17.57
C GLU A 168 48.97 -58.26 -18.63
N ASP A 169 49.66 -57.15 -18.94
CA ASP A 169 50.38 -56.98 -20.22
C ASP A 169 50.81 -55.51 -20.40
N GLN A 170 51.94 -55.33 -21.09
CA GLN A 170 52.67 -54.07 -21.21
C GLN A 170 52.12 -53.11 -22.28
N ALA A 171 52.46 -51.83 -22.06
CA ALA A 171 52.84 -50.83 -23.05
C ALA A 171 51.77 -50.31 -24.04
N SER A 172 51.24 -49.12 -23.74
CA SER A 172 51.34 -47.96 -24.64
C SER A 172 51.00 -46.66 -23.90
N LYS A 173 52.02 -45.83 -23.66
CA LYS A 173 51.85 -44.38 -23.51
C LYS A 173 51.66 -43.82 -24.91
N ASP A 174 50.56 -43.11 -25.16
CA ASP A 174 50.55 -41.72 -25.65
C ASP A 174 49.10 -41.28 -25.96
N GLY A 175 48.77 -40.02 -25.63
CA GLY A 175 47.52 -39.39 -26.08
C GLY A 175 46.38 -39.29 -25.05
N SER A 176 46.62 -38.70 -23.87
CA SER A 176 45.53 -38.15 -23.05
C SER A 176 44.96 -36.90 -23.73
N ARG A 177 44.07 -37.11 -24.70
CA ARG A 177 43.04 -36.12 -25.03
C ARG A 177 41.90 -36.39 -24.07
N SER A 178 41.67 -35.49 -23.13
CA SER A 178 40.45 -35.43 -22.33
C SER A 178 39.26 -35.59 -23.28
N SER A 179 38.65 -36.78 -23.27
CA SER A 179 37.41 -37.03 -24.02
C SER A 179 36.32 -36.31 -23.23
N PHE A 180 36.09 -35.05 -23.60
CA PHE A 180 34.90 -34.34 -23.19
C PHE A 180 33.70 -35.16 -23.69
N ASP A 181 32.89 -35.68 -22.78
CA ASP A 181 31.68 -36.42 -23.13
C ASP A 181 30.74 -35.44 -23.86
N PRO A 182 30.37 -35.69 -25.14
CA PRO A 182 29.50 -34.78 -25.88
C PRO A 182 28.13 -34.60 -25.24
N ALA A 183 27.71 -35.50 -24.33
CA ALA A 183 26.48 -35.35 -23.55
C ALA A 183 26.52 -34.17 -22.55
N TRP A 184 27.71 -33.69 -22.18
CA TRP A 184 27.89 -32.58 -21.24
C TRP A 184 28.14 -31.24 -21.94
N ARG A 185 28.03 -31.22 -23.27
CA ARG A 185 28.04 -29.99 -24.05
C ARG A 185 26.66 -29.33 -23.92
N LEU A 186 26.57 -28.34 -23.04
CA LEU A 186 25.37 -27.53 -22.90
C LEU A 186 25.17 -26.70 -24.18
N GLU A 187 24.37 -27.23 -25.11
CA GLU A 187 23.89 -26.48 -26.27
C GLU A 187 22.77 -25.55 -25.79
N ALA A 188 23.16 -24.35 -25.36
CA ALA A 188 22.21 -23.27 -25.14
C ALA A 188 21.88 -22.66 -26.50
N ASP A 189 20.58 -22.62 -26.86
CA ASP A 189 20.06 -21.92 -28.05
C ASP A 189 20.20 -20.41 -27.88
N LEU A 190 21.43 -19.93 -28.01
CA LEU A 190 21.77 -18.51 -28.01
C LEU A 190 21.53 -17.99 -29.42
N GLY A 191 20.30 -17.50 -29.66
CA GLY A 191 19.90 -16.63 -30.77
C GLY A 191 20.75 -16.68 -32.04
N THR A 192 21.35 -15.54 -32.39
CA THR A 192 22.15 -15.36 -33.62
C THR A 192 23.60 -15.81 -33.45
N GLU A 193 24.26 -16.22 -34.55
CA GLU A 193 25.65 -16.74 -34.53
C GLU A 193 26.65 -15.73 -33.94
N GLU A 194 26.43 -14.43 -34.19
CA GLU A 194 27.21 -13.34 -33.62
C GLU A 194 27.07 -13.25 -32.10
N GLU A 195 25.88 -13.53 -31.54
CA GLU A 195 25.67 -13.53 -30.09
C GLU A 195 26.43 -14.69 -29.45
N GLN A 196 26.41 -15.88 -30.06
CA GLN A 196 27.18 -17.03 -29.57
C GLN A 196 28.68 -16.75 -29.48
N GLU A 197 29.25 -16.07 -30.49
CA GLU A 197 30.67 -15.70 -30.45
C GLU A 197 30.96 -14.69 -29.34
N ARG A 198 30.03 -13.77 -29.05
CA ARG A 198 30.14 -12.81 -27.95
C ARG A 198 30.01 -13.44 -26.56
N TRP A 199 29.25 -14.53 -26.44
CA TRP A 199 29.19 -15.35 -25.22
C TRP A 199 30.48 -16.16 -25.03
N LYS A 200 31.03 -16.73 -26.12
CA LYS A 200 32.28 -17.52 -26.09
C LYS A 200 33.52 -16.67 -25.85
N SER A 201 33.56 -15.44 -26.35
CA SER A 201 34.67 -14.50 -26.18
C SER A 201 34.68 -13.79 -24.82
N GLY A 202 33.58 -13.87 -24.06
CA GLY A 202 33.45 -13.23 -22.75
C GLY A 202 33.02 -11.75 -22.81
N ASP A 203 32.83 -11.19 -24.00
CA ASP A 203 32.40 -9.80 -24.19
C ASP A 203 31.04 -9.52 -23.52
N ILE A 204 30.11 -10.47 -23.60
CA ILE A 204 28.79 -10.34 -22.95
C ILE A 204 28.90 -10.33 -21.42
N ALA A 205 29.83 -11.10 -20.86
CA ALA A 205 30.07 -11.09 -19.41
C ALA A 205 30.56 -9.71 -18.94
N GLY A 206 31.41 -9.04 -19.72
CA GLY A 206 31.84 -7.67 -19.45
C GLY A 206 30.68 -6.67 -19.50
N VAL A 207 29.77 -6.79 -20.48
CA VAL A 207 28.57 -5.94 -20.57
C VAL A 207 27.64 -6.15 -19.37
N TYR A 208 27.46 -7.39 -18.92
CA TYR A 208 26.68 -7.67 -17.70
C TYR A 208 27.34 -7.12 -16.45
N GLU A 209 28.67 -7.24 -16.32
CA GLU A 209 29.41 -6.64 -15.20
C GLU A 209 29.26 -5.12 -15.18
N ASP A 210 29.40 -4.46 -16.33
CA ASP A 210 29.26 -3.00 -16.44
C ASP A 210 27.83 -2.54 -16.14
N THR A 211 26.82 -3.24 -16.65
CA THR A 211 25.41 -2.92 -16.35
C THR A 211 25.07 -3.13 -14.88
N LEU A 212 25.58 -4.20 -14.25
CA LEU A 212 25.41 -4.42 -12.82
C LEU A 212 26.12 -3.35 -11.99
N ARG A 213 27.33 -2.92 -12.38
CA ARG A 213 28.03 -1.79 -11.74
C ARG A 213 27.24 -0.49 -11.88
N ILE A 214 26.65 -0.22 -13.04
CA ILE A 214 25.80 0.95 -13.27
C ILE A 214 24.52 0.88 -12.41
N LEU A 215 23.87 -0.27 -12.31
CA LEU A 215 22.68 -0.46 -11.47
C LEU A 215 23.00 -0.27 -9.99
N LEU A 216 24.11 -0.84 -9.51
CA LEU A 216 24.59 -0.67 -8.14
C LEU A 216 24.91 0.81 -7.82
N ARG A 217 25.49 1.52 -8.79
CA ARG A 217 25.74 2.96 -8.70
C ARG A 217 24.43 3.77 -8.67
N LEU A 218 23.43 3.39 -9.46
CA LEU A 218 22.11 4.03 -9.48
C LEU A 218 21.34 3.79 -8.17
N GLN A 219 21.49 2.61 -7.56
CA GLN A 219 20.94 2.24 -6.26
C GLN A 219 21.64 2.98 -5.10
N GLY A 220 22.87 3.44 -5.31
CA GLY A 220 23.64 4.20 -4.31
C GLY A 220 24.48 3.34 -3.36
N GLU A 221 24.76 2.09 -3.75
CA GLU A 221 25.48 1.10 -2.93
C GLU A 221 26.93 0.86 -3.41
N GLY A 222 27.36 1.56 -4.46
CA GLY A 222 28.75 1.52 -4.96
C GLY A 222 29.67 2.51 -4.21
N ASP A 223 30.88 2.08 -3.90
CA ASP A 223 31.91 2.89 -3.23
C ASP A 223 32.19 4.16 -4.04
N ALA A 224 31.94 5.32 -3.42
CA ALA A 224 31.91 6.63 -4.06
C ALA A 224 33.31 7.24 -4.25
N VAL A 225 34.29 6.41 -4.63
CA VAL A 225 35.69 6.82 -4.74
C VAL A 225 36.27 6.39 -6.09
N GLU A 226 35.69 6.87 -7.20
CA GLU A 226 36.50 7.22 -8.37
C GLU A 226 35.73 8.02 -9.44
N VAL A 227 36.38 9.10 -9.86
CA VAL A 227 36.17 9.88 -11.09
C VAL A 227 34.83 10.64 -11.23
N GLY A 228 34.89 11.91 -10.86
CA GLY A 228 34.49 13.06 -11.69
C GLY A 228 33.21 12.97 -12.51
N ALA A 229 32.22 13.76 -12.08
CA ALA A 229 31.04 14.19 -12.81
C ALA A 229 29.90 13.16 -12.98
N GLY A 230 28.87 13.31 -12.14
CA GLY A 230 27.48 13.15 -12.59
C GLY A 230 26.75 11.83 -12.28
N GLY A 231 27.25 10.98 -11.38
CA GLY A 231 26.52 9.77 -10.97
C GLY A 231 25.75 9.96 -9.66
N GLU A 232 24.65 10.72 -9.66
CA GLU A 232 23.79 10.84 -8.49
C GLU A 232 22.85 9.62 -8.39
N ALA A 233 22.86 8.93 -7.25
CA ALA A 233 21.95 7.80 -7.00
C ALA A 233 20.48 8.26 -7.06
N LEU A 234 19.58 7.39 -7.54
CA LEU A 234 18.16 7.73 -7.72
C LEU A 234 17.50 8.25 -6.45
N ALA A 235 17.84 7.68 -5.30
CA ALA A 235 17.31 8.13 -4.02
C ALA A 235 17.68 9.60 -3.72
N THR A 236 18.88 10.02 -4.14
CA THR A 236 19.35 11.39 -3.90
C THR A 236 18.74 12.39 -4.88
N THR A 237 18.54 12.01 -6.14
CA THR A 237 17.91 12.85 -7.16
C THR A 237 16.42 13.02 -6.87
N VAL A 238 15.71 11.95 -6.51
CA VAL A 238 14.31 11.99 -6.07
C VAL A 238 14.16 12.87 -4.83
N GLY A 239 15.01 12.70 -3.81
CA GLY A 239 14.97 13.55 -2.63
C GLY A 239 15.26 15.03 -2.91
N LYS A 240 16.14 15.35 -3.87
CA LYS A 240 16.38 16.73 -4.33
C LYS A 240 15.16 17.29 -5.07
N ALA A 241 14.54 16.50 -5.95
CA ALA A 241 13.36 16.90 -6.70
C ALA A 241 12.15 17.17 -5.78
N GLU A 242 11.89 16.31 -4.79
CA GLU A 242 10.82 16.51 -3.82
C GLU A 242 11.03 17.77 -2.97
N ARG A 243 12.27 18.01 -2.51
CA ARG A 243 12.60 19.22 -1.76
C ARG A 243 12.46 20.48 -2.61
N ALA A 244 12.85 20.43 -3.89
CA ALA A 244 12.66 21.54 -4.83
C ALA A 244 11.16 21.80 -5.09
N GLY A 245 10.36 20.74 -5.24
CA GLY A 245 8.91 20.84 -5.40
C GLY A 245 8.23 21.50 -4.19
N ARG A 246 8.53 21.05 -2.96
CA ARG A 246 8.01 21.68 -1.74
C ARG A 246 8.48 23.12 -1.59
N ALA A 247 9.72 23.43 -1.96
CA ALA A 247 10.22 24.80 -1.92
C ALA A 247 9.49 25.70 -2.92
N ALA A 248 9.16 25.18 -4.12
CA ALA A 248 8.36 25.92 -5.10
C ALA A 248 6.93 26.17 -4.61
N GLU A 249 6.28 25.18 -4.01
CA GLU A 249 4.95 25.31 -3.42
C GLU A 249 4.92 26.38 -2.30
N VAL A 250 5.90 26.37 -1.40
CA VAL A 250 6.05 27.39 -0.36
C VAL A 250 6.25 28.79 -0.96
N VAL A 251 7.02 28.91 -2.05
CA VAL A 251 7.21 30.19 -2.74
C VAL A 251 5.91 30.67 -3.41
N GLU A 252 5.13 29.77 -4.02
CA GLU A 252 3.84 30.11 -4.60
C GLU A 252 2.82 30.57 -3.55
N ASP A 253 2.79 29.93 -2.39
CA ASP A 253 1.92 30.33 -1.28
C ASP A 253 2.36 31.64 -0.61
N MET A 254 3.66 31.98 -0.65
CA MET A 254 4.14 33.30 -0.21
C MET A 254 3.85 34.43 -1.21
N MET A 255 3.52 34.12 -2.47
CA MET A 255 3.24 35.10 -3.52
C MET A 255 1.74 35.39 -3.71
N LYS A 256 0.85 34.62 -3.08
CA LYS A 256 -0.61 34.86 -3.05
C LYS A 256 -1.00 35.73 -1.86
#